data_AF-A0A6G3MHY9-F1
#
_entry.id   AF-A0A6G3MHY9-F1
#
_cell.length_a   1.000
_cell.length_b   1.000
_cell.length_c   1.000
_cell.angle_alpha   90.00
_cell.angle_beta   90.00
_cell.angle_gamma   90.00
#
_symmetry.space_group_name_H-M   'P 1'
#
loop_
_entity.id
_entity.type
_entity.pdbx_description
1 polymer ?
#
loop_
_entity_poly.entity_id
_entity_poly.type
_entity_poly.pdbx_seq_one_letter_code
_entity_poly.pdbx_strand_id
1 'polypeptide(L)'
;RIFLDQESDGSFRSYVVSSTYYIKSRTVVYMKGDKFVMKHSSFSEDIPVMVIFKAMGLQTDQEVAQLIGTEDDVLTMFTYSIENCHLLSIHTSEQALNYISTRIRQKNTGKKYDNLVYEARELLNRMILAHVPVINYNFRAKGFFLALMIRRVILGNLGHIKADDRDYYGNKRLELAGSVL
;
A
#
# COMPACT_ATOMS: atom_id res chain seq x y z
N ARG A 1 -10.42 8.20 1.93
CA ARG A 1 -10.10 8.33 3.38
C ARG A 1 -9.34 7.08 3.80
N ILE A 2 -8.36 7.23 4.68
CA ILE A 2 -7.63 6.12 5.31
C ILE A 2 -8.34 5.76 6.60
N PHE A 3 -8.67 4.49 6.78
CA PHE A 3 -9.22 3.94 8.01
C PHE A 3 -8.15 3.18 8.77
N LEU A 4 -8.10 3.36 10.08
CA LEU A 4 -7.28 2.60 11.02
C LEU A 4 -8.21 1.68 11.83
N ASP A 5 -7.95 0.38 11.80
CA ASP A 5 -8.74 -0.64 12.48
C ASP A 5 -7.82 -1.44 13.40
N GLN A 6 -8.36 -1.88 14.53
CA GLN A 6 -7.64 -2.68 15.52
C GLN A 6 -8.21 -4.10 15.50
N GLU A 7 -7.36 -5.08 15.24
CA GLU A 7 -7.75 -6.48 15.30
C GLU A 7 -7.84 -6.98 16.75
N SER A 8 -8.49 -8.13 16.94
CA SER A 8 -8.63 -8.80 18.24
C SER A 8 -7.29 -9.03 18.94
N ASP A 9 -6.24 -9.21 18.14
CA ASP A 9 -4.89 -9.54 18.61
C ASP A 9 -4.13 -8.27 19.06
N GLY A 10 -4.78 -7.11 19.04
CA GLY A 10 -4.20 -5.81 19.39
C GLY A 10 -3.40 -5.16 18.27
N SER A 11 -3.20 -5.84 17.14
CA SER A 11 -2.49 -5.30 15.98
C SER A 11 -3.35 -4.28 15.22
N PHE A 12 -2.69 -3.25 14.69
CA PHE A 12 -3.35 -2.24 13.87
C PHE A 12 -3.19 -2.54 12.38
N ARG A 13 -4.27 -2.31 11.63
CA ARG A 13 -4.28 -2.33 10.16
C ARG A 13 -4.85 -1.04 9.62
N SER A 14 -4.24 -0.50 8.58
CA SER A 14 -4.83 0.59 7.82
C SER A 14 -5.40 0.07 6.52
N TYR A 15 -6.55 0.57 6.10
CA TYR A 15 -7.12 0.22 4.81
C TYR A 15 -7.81 1.39 4.14
N VAL A 16 -7.81 1.33 2.81
CA VAL A 16 -8.46 2.32 1.95
C VAL A 16 -9.24 1.58 0.87
N VAL A 17 -10.52 1.93 0.75
CA VAL A 17 -11.35 1.49 -0.37
C VAL A 17 -11.31 2.59 -1.43
N SER A 18 -10.69 2.26 -2.56
CA SER A 18 -10.68 3.10 -3.75
C SER A 18 -11.82 2.68 -4.65
N SER A 19 -12.69 3.62 -5.02
CA SER A 19 -13.74 3.37 -6.00
C SER A 19 -13.64 4.45 -7.07
N THR A 20 -13.33 4.03 -8.29
CA THR A 20 -13.51 4.82 -9.50
C THR A 20 -14.69 4.24 -10.28
N TYR A 21 -15.10 4.90 -11.37
CA TYR A 21 -16.21 4.42 -12.21
C TYR A 21 -16.02 2.97 -12.68
N TYR A 22 -14.79 2.57 -12.98
CA TYR A 22 -14.48 1.25 -13.54
C TYR A 22 -13.94 0.24 -12.52
N ILE A 23 -13.34 0.70 -11.42
CA ILE A 23 -12.56 -0.15 -10.52
C ILE A 23 -12.91 0.15 -9.07
N LYS A 24 -13.26 -0.91 -8.35
CA LYS A 24 -13.32 -0.90 -6.89
C LYS A 24 -12.21 -1.78 -6.34
N SER A 25 -11.28 -1.19 -5.61
CA SER A 25 -10.15 -1.88 -5.00
C SER A 25 -10.02 -1.55 -3.52
N ARG A 26 -9.53 -2.51 -2.74
CA ARG A 26 -9.26 -2.34 -1.31
C ARG A 26 -7.77 -2.63 -1.08
N THR A 27 -7.04 -1.60 -0.66
CA THR A 27 -5.63 -1.72 -0.26
C THR A 27 -5.57 -1.76 1.25
N VAL A 28 -4.88 -2.76 1.80
CA VAL A 28 -4.70 -2.94 3.25
C VAL A 28 -3.20 -2.96 3.54
N VAL A 29 -2.79 -2.28 4.60
CA VAL A 29 -1.42 -2.26 5.11
C VAL A 29 -1.46 -2.60 6.58
N TYR A 30 -0.61 -3.53 7.01
CA TYR A 30 -0.52 -3.96 8.40
C TYR A 30 0.88 -4.47 8.70
N MET A 31 1.15 -4.69 9.98
CA MET A 31 2.42 -5.22 10.47
C MET A 31 2.33 -6.74 10.59
N LYS A 32 3.25 -7.48 9.97
CA LYS A 32 3.32 -8.95 9.99
C LYS A 32 4.68 -9.36 10.59
N GLY A 33 4.68 -9.75 11.86
CA GLY A 33 5.93 -9.79 12.65
C GLY A 33 6.45 -8.36 12.80
N ASP A 34 7.73 -8.13 12.50
CA ASP A 34 8.35 -6.80 12.62
C ASP A 34 8.39 -6.02 11.29
N LYS A 35 7.76 -6.54 10.22
CA LYS A 35 7.74 -5.88 8.91
C LYS A 35 6.36 -5.42 8.48
N PHE A 36 6.31 -4.28 7.80
CA PHE A 36 5.09 -3.78 7.17
C PHE A 36 4.88 -4.41 5.81
N VAL A 37 3.67 -4.93 5.60
CA VAL A 37 3.26 -5.56 4.34
C VAL A 37 1.97 -4.94 3.82
N MET A 38 1.84 -4.93 2.50
CA MET A 38 0.62 -4.57 1.80
C MET A 38 -0.09 -5.82 1.30
N LYS A 39 -1.38 -5.91 1.62
CA LYS A 39 -2.29 -6.90 1.08
C LYS A 39 -3.24 -6.26 0.07
N HIS A 40 -3.35 -6.90 -1.08
CA HIS A 40 -4.24 -6.48 -2.16
C HIS A 40 -4.74 -7.71 -2.93
N SER A 41 -5.98 -7.67 -3.44
CA SER A 41 -6.61 -8.81 -4.14
C SER A 41 -5.94 -9.19 -5.46
N SER A 42 -5.15 -8.28 -6.03
CA SER A 42 -4.38 -8.53 -7.26
C SER A 42 -3.09 -9.30 -7.03
N PHE A 43 -2.63 -9.42 -5.79
CA PHE A 43 -1.42 -10.17 -5.45
C PHE A 43 -1.78 -11.57 -4.93
N SER A 44 -0.92 -12.54 -5.20
CA SER A 44 -1.03 -13.89 -4.63
C SER A 44 -0.64 -13.91 -3.15
N GLU A 45 0.34 -13.09 -2.78
CA GLU A 45 0.92 -13.00 -1.44
C GLU A 45 1.03 -11.55 -0.98
N ASP A 46 1.20 -11.35 0.33
CA ASP A 46 1.44 -10.02 0.90
C ASP A 46 2.84 -9.52 0.48
N ILE A 47 2.92 -8.28 0.00
CA ILE A 47 4.18 -7.71 -0.51
C ILE A 47 4.75 -6.74 0.53
N PRO A 48 6.06 -6.82 0.87
CA PRO A 48 6.69 -5.85 1.76
C PRO A 48 6.56 -4.42 1.23
N VAL A 49 6.24 -3.47 2.10
CA VAL A 49 5.95 -2.08 1.67
C VAL A 49 7.15 -1.40 1.03
N MET A 50 8.38 -1.70 1.48
CA MET A 50 9.61 -1.15 0.88
C MET A 50 9.79 -1.55 -0.58
N VAL A 51 9.41 -2.78 -0.95
CA VAL A 51 9.45 -3.21 -2.35
C VAL A 51 8.48 -2.39 -3.20
N ILE A 52 7.31 -2.08 -2.66
CA ILE A 52 6.30 -1.27 -3.35
C ILE A 52 6.79 0.17 -3.52
N PHE A 53 7.43 0.75 -2.51
CA PHE A 53 8.03 2.08 -2.62
C PHE A 53 9.10 2.14 -3.72
N LYS A 54 10.03 1.17 -3.74
CA LYS A 54 11.05 1.09 -4.78
C LYS A 54 10.44 0.89 -6.17
N ALA A 55 9.39 0.07 -6.30
CA ALA A 55 8.67 -0.11 -7.56
C ALA A 55 7.91 1.14 -8.03
N MET A 56 7.46 1.99 -7.10
CA MET A 56 6.87 3.30 -7.39
C MET A 56 7.91 4.38 -7.72
N GLY A 57 9.20 4.07 -7.65
CA GLY A 57 10.30 4.99 -7.97
C GLY A 57 10.91 5.70 -6.76
N LEU A 58 10.44 5.43 -5.54
CA LEU A 58 11.05 5.90 -4.29
C LEU A 58 12.17 4.92 -3.90
N GLN A 59 13.33 5.10 -4.52
CA GLN A 59 14.46 4.15 -4.39
C GLN A 59 15.27 4.36 -3.11
N THR A 60 15.41 5.62 -2.68
CA THR A 60 16.24 6.01 -1.55
C THR A 60 15.52 5.71 -0.23
N ASP A 61 16.13 4.87 0.61
CA ASP A 61 15.55 4.48 1.89
C ASP A 61 15.35 5.68 2.82
N GLN A 62 16.25 6.67 2.78
CA GLN A 62 16.12 7.94 3.49
C GLN A 62 14.86 8.72 3.06
N GLU A 63 14.54 8.75 1.76
CA GLU A 63 13.33 9.44 1.28
C GLU A 63 12.09 8.75 1.85
N VAL A 64 12.03 7.42 1.79
CA VAL A 64 10.89 6.66 2.33
C VAL A 64 10.75 6.85 3.85
N ALA A 65 11.86 6.83 4.59
CA ALA A 65 11.85 7.07 6.03
C ALA A 65 11.27 8.46 6.36
N GLN A 66 11.75 9.51 5.69
CA GLN A 66 11.24 10.88 5.86
C GLN A 66 9.77 11.03 5.48
N LEU A 67 9.30 10.30 4.47
CA LEU A 67 7.90 10.30 4.05
C LEU A 67 6.96 9.72 5.12
N ILE A 68 7.44 8.74 5.89
CA ILE A 68 6.67 8.08 6.93
C ILE A 68 6.71 8.91 8.22
N GLY A 69 7.88 9.40 8.62
CA GLY A 69 8.04 10.20 9.82
C GLY A 69 9.49 10.42 10.19
N THR A 70 9.76 11.54 10.85
CA THR A 70 11.09 11.88 11.37
C THR A 70 11.24 11.57 12.85
N GLU A 71 10.20 11.06 13.50
CA GLU A 71 10.24 10.68 14.91
C GLU A 71 11.06 9.40 15.11
N ASP A 72 11.87 9.36 16.17
CA ASP A 72 12.77 8.25 16.45
C ASP A 72 12.02 6.92 16.67
N ASP A 73 10.90 6.95 17.38
CA ASP A 73 10.04 5.78 17.60
C ASP A 73 9.46 5.22 16.29
N VAL A 74 9.09 6.12 15.37
CA VAL A 74 8.51 5.75 14.08
C VAL A 74 9.57 5.13 13.18
N LEU A 75 10.76 5.73 13.15
CA LEU A 75 11.90 5.23 12.40
C LEU A 75 12.34 3.86 12.93
N THR A 76 12.45 3.69 14.24
CA THR A 76 12.84 2.42 14.88
C THR A 76 11.93 1.27 14.48
N MET A 77 10.60 1.48 14.50
CA MET A 77 9.63 0.48 14.05
C MET A 77 9.74 0.16 12.57
N PHE A 78 10.16 1.13 11.74
CA PHE A 78 10.26 0.94 10.29
C PHE A 78 11.59 0.32 9.85
N THR A 79 12.65 0.42 10.67
CA THR A 79 14.01 -0.08 10.37
C THR A 79 14.02 -1.54 9.90
N TYR A 80 13.26 -2.42 10.56
CA TYR A 80 13.20 -3.83 10.16
C TYR A 80 12.59 -4.04 8.76
N SER A 81 11.70 -3.15 8.32
CA SER A 81 11.15 -3.21 6.95
C SER A 81 12.18 -2.81 5.89
N ILE A 82 13.11 -1.92 6.23
CA ILE A 82 14.26 -1.55 5.37
C ILE A 82 15.24 -2.72 5.30
N GLU A 83 15.60 -3.29 6.45
CA GLU A 83 16.48 -4.46 6.53
C GLU A 83 15.91 -5.65 5.74
N ASN A 84 14.61 -5.92 5.86
CA ASN A 84 13.96 -6.97 5.10
C ASN A 84 14.08 -6.77 3.58
N CYS A 85 14.04 -5.54 3.09
CA CYS A 85 14.24 -5.23 1.68
C CYS A 85 15.69 -5.48 1.24
N HIS A 86 16.67 -5.19 2.11
CA HIS A 86 18.08 -5.46 1.87
C HIS A 86 18.36 -6.96 1.80
N LEU A 87 17.76 -7.75 2.70
CA LEU A 87 17.86 -9.23 2.70
C LEU A 87 17.27 -9.87 1.44
N LEU A 88 16.30 -9.21 0.80
CA LEU A 88 15.73 -9.65 -0.49
C LEU A 88 16.59 -9.23 -1.70
N SER A 89 17.70 -8.53 -1.49
CA SER A 89 18.60 -7.99 -2.53
C SER A 89 17.89 -7.06 -3.54
N ILE A 90 16.90 -6.30 -3.08
CA ILE A 90 16.13 -5.37 -3.92
C ILE A 90 16.61 -3.94 -3.66
N HIS A 91 17.35 -3.40 -4.62
CA HIS A 91 17.89 -2.04 -4.57
C HIS A 91 17.30 -1.13 -5.64
N THR A 92 16.95 -1.67 -6.81
CA THR A 92 16.46 -0.89 -7.95
C THR A 92 14.96 -1.04 -8.17
N SER A 93 14.37 -0.06 -8.87
CA SER A 93 12.96 -0.13 -9.26
C SER A 93 12.64 -1.32 -10.17
N GLU A 94 13.56 -1.70 -11.06
CA GLU A 94 13.38 -2.85 -11.96
C GLU A 94 13.36 -4.18 -11.18
N GLN A 95 14.27 -4.35 -10.21
CA GLN A 95 14.28 -5.51 -9.31
C GLN A 95 12.98 -5.60 -8.52
N ALA A 96 12.48 -4.47 -8.02
CA ALA A 96 11.23 -4.42 -7.28
C ALA A 96 10.03 -4.77 -8.17
N LEU A 97 9.99 -4.27 -9.42
CA LEU A 97 8.94 -4.62 -10.38
C LEU A 97 8.99 -6.10 -10.78
N ASN A 98 10.17 -6.69 -10.93
CA ASN A 98 10.36 -8.12 -11.16
C ASN A 98 9.87 -8.96 -9.95
N TYR A 99 10.15 -8.51 -8.74
CA TYR A 99 9.66 -9.17 -7.53
C TYR A 99 8.12 -9.15 -7.47
N ILE A 100 7.50 -8.05 -7.87
CA ILE A 100 6.04 -7.91 -7.90
C ILE A 100 5.44 -8.76 -9.03
N SER A 101 6.05 -8.79 -10.22
CA SER A 101 5.51 -9.48 -11.39
C SER A 101 5.32 -10.98 -11.16
N THR A 102 6.23 -11.61 -10.40
CA THR A 102 6.12 -13.03 -10.00
C THR A 102 4.99 -13.32 -9.01
N ARG A 103 4.47 -12.28 -8.32
CA ARG A 103 3.41 -12.36 -7.31
C ARG A 103 2.07 -11.77 -7.77
N ILE A 104 1.94 -11.49 -9.05
CA ILE A 104 0.66 -11.08 -9.63
C ILE A 104 -0.23 -12.32 -9.73
N ARG A 105 -1.45 -12.22 -9.19
CA ARG A 105 -2.44 -13.27 -9.37
C ARG A 105 -2.95 -13.23 -10.80
N GLN A 106 -2.45 -14.13 -11.66
CA GLN A 106 -2.92 -14.25 -13.02
C GLN A 106 -4.41 -14.61 -13.02
N LYS A 107 -5.23 -13.80 -13.69
CA LYS A 107 -6.59 -14.22 -14.04
C LYS A 107 -6.47 -15.23 -15.18
N ASN A 108 -7.23 -16.31 -15.12
CA ASN A 108 -7.30 -17.38 -16.14
C ASN A 108 -7.86 -16.85 -17.46
N THR A 109 -7.18 -15.92 -18.11
CA THR A 109 -7.61 -15.23 -19.33
C THR A 109 -6.76 -15.63 -20.52
N GLY A 110 -5.84 -16.60 -20.37
CA GLY A 110 -5.03 -17.14 -21.46
C GLY A 110 -4.05 -16.15 -22.13
N LYS A 111 -4.02 -14.89 -21.67
CA LYS A 111 -3.10 -13.87 -22.16
C LYS A 111 -1.74 -14.08 -21.51
N LYS A 112 -0.78 -14.61 -22.28
CA LYS A 112 0.64 -14.44 -21.97
C LYS A 112 0.97 -12.97 -22.16
N TYR A 113 1.48 -12.33 -21.12
CA TYR A 113 2.00 -10.98 -21.22
C TYR A 113 3.42 -11.05 -21.75
N ASP A 114 3.70 -10.31 -22.82
CA ASP A 114 5.05 -10.27 -23.43
C ASP A 114 6.07 -9.59 -22.50
N ASN A 115 5.63 -8.67 -21.62
CA ASN A 115 6.48 -7.95 -20.68
C ASN A 115 5.90 -7.95 -19.25
N LEU A 116 6.40 -8.85 -18.40
CA LEU A 116 6.01 -9.00 -16.99
C LEU A 116 6.24 -7.73 -16.15
N VAL A 117 7.33 -7.00 -16.42
CA VAL A 117 7.67 -5.73 -15.73
C VAL A 117 6.63 -4.65 -16.04
N TYR A 118 6.21 -4.56 -17.31
CA TYR A 118 5.20 -3.60 -17.74
C TYR A 118 3.85 -3.90 -17.08
N GLU A 119 3.47 -5.17 -17.00
CA GLU A 119 2.25 -5.59 -16.31
C GLU A 119 2.27 -5.20 -14.83
N ALA A 120 3.38 -5.44 -14.13
CA ALA A 120 3.53 -5.04 -12.73
C ALA A 120 3.37 -3.53 -12.56
N ARG A 121 4.01 -2.74 -13.44
CA ARG A 121 3.89 -1.27 -13.42
C ARG A 121 2.45 -0.81 -13.67
N GLU A 122 1.76 -1.44 -14.61
CA GLU A 122 0.38 -1.10 -14.94
C GLU A 122 -0.61 -1.54 -13.85
N LEU A 123 -0.33 -2.62 -13.14
CA LEU A 123 -1.08 -3.04 -11.96
C LEU A 123 -0.94 -2.01 -10.83
N LEU A 124 0.27 -1.53 -10.54
CA LEU A 124 0.50 -0.45 -9.57
C LEU A 124 -0.25 0.83 -9.97
N ASN A 125 -0.38 1.10 -11.27
CA ASN A 125 -1.10 2.24 -11.82
C ASN A 125 -2.63 2.09 -11.69
N ARG A 126 -3.20 0.98 -12.15
CA ARG A 126 -4.66 0.83 -12.25
C ARG A 126 -5.33 0.32 -10.98
N MET A 127 -4.68 -0.59 -10.27
CA MET A 127 -5.33 -1.35 -9.19
C MET A 127 -5.07 -0.73 -7.82
N ILE A 128 -3.79 -0.46 -7.51
CA ILE A 128 -3.41 0.06 -6.19
C ILE A 128 -3.80 1.52 -6.09
N LEU A 129 -4.54 1.88 -5.03
CA LEU A 129 -4.97 3.25 -4.76
C LEU A 129 -5.56 3.92 -6.02
N ALA A 130 -6.50 3.25 -6.69
CA ALA A 130 -7.02 3.65 -8.01
C ALA A 130 -7.63 5.07 -8.06
N HIS A 131 -7.99 5.63 -6.92
CA HIS A 131 -8.51 7.00 -6.80
C HIS A 131 -7.42 8.09 -6.89
N VAL A 132 -6.15 7.72 -6.74
CA VAL A 132 -5.02 8.65 -6.87
C VAL A 132 -4.51 8.59 -8.32
N PRO A 133 -4.67 9.66 -9.11
CA PRO A 133 -4.24 9.65 -10.51
C PRO A 133 -2.71 9.62 -10.61
N VAL A 134 -2.21 9.03 -11.68
CA VAL A 134 -0.79 8.95 -12.00
C VAL A 134 -0.60 9.50 -13.41
N ILE A 135 0.21 10.54 -13.54
CA ILE A 135 0.52 11.17 -14.82
C ILE A 135 1.94 10.73 -15.20
N ASN A 136 2.12 10.23 -16.42
CA ASN A 136 3.44 9.79 -16.94
C ASN A 136 4.17 8.80 -16.02
N TYR A 137 3.42 7.89 -15.38
CA TYR A 137 3.96 6.94 -14.39
C TYR A 137 4.70 7.59 -13.21
N ASN A 138 4.38 8.83 -12.87
CA ASN A 138 4.84 9.46 -11.64
C ASN A 138 3.96 8.99 -10.46
N PHE A 139 4.46 8.00 -9.71
CA PHE A 139 3.76 7.43 -8.57
C PHE A 139 3.96 8.20 -7.27
N ARG A 140 4.60 9.37 -7.27
CA ARG A 140 4.98 10.07 -6.05
C ARG A 140 3.77 10.36 -5.15
N ALA A 141 2.66 10.82 -5.72
CA ALA A 141 1.41 11.04 -4.97
C ALA A 141 0.86 9.76 -4.32
N LYS A 142 0.95 8.62 -5.02
CA LYS A 142 0.58 7.30 -4.47
C LYS A 142 1.54 6.86 -3.37
N GLY A 143 2.84 7.11 -3.54
CA GLY A 143 3.86 6.88 -2.53
C GLY A 143 3.58 7.67 -1.25
N PHE A 144 3.32 8.97 -1.34
CA PHE A 144 2.91 9.80 -0.20
C PHE A 144 1.67 9.23 0.50
N PHE A 145 0.65 8.84 -0.27
CA PHE A 145 -0.57 8.30 0.30
C PHE A 145 -0.32 6.97 1.03
N LEU A 146 0.52 6.09 0.47
CA LEU A 146 0.94 4.85 1.09
C LEU A 146 1.76 5.09 2.37
N ALA A 147 2.66 6.07 2.36
CA ALA A 147 3.44 6.46 3.53
C ALA A 147 2.53 6.95 4.67
N LEU A 148 1.51 7.75 4.35
CA LEU A 148 0.50 8.17 5.33
C LEU A 148 -0.30 6.98 5.90
N MET A 149 -0.61 5.96 5.09
CA MET A 149 -1.24 4.73 5.58
C MET A 149 -0.35 4.01 6.60
N ILE A 150 0.94 3.85 6.28
CA ILE A 150 1.92 3.20 7.16
C ILE A 150 2.12 3.99 8.45
N ARG A 151 2.30 5.32 8.34
CA ARG A 151 2.44 6.22 9.49
C ARG A 151 1.28 6.05 10.47
N ARG A 152 0.03 5.95 9.97
CA ARG A 152 -1.13 5.73 10.85
C ARG A 152 -1.11 4.38 11.56
N VAL A 153 -0.60 3.33 10.93
CA VAL A 153 -0.42 2.02 11.60
C VAL A 153 0.63 2.11 12.69
N ILE A 154 1.77 2.75 12.40
CA ILE A 154 2.85 2.93 13.38
C ILE A 154 2.36 3.74 14.58
N LEU A 155 1.72 4.89 14.35
CA LEU A 155 1.17 5.72 15.43
C LEU A 155 0.06 5.02 16.22
N GLY A 156 -0.69 4.12 15.59
CA GLY A 156 -1.65 3.25 16.27
C GLY A 156 -0.94 2.26 17.20
N ASN A 157 0.07 1.55 16.70
CA ASN A 157 0.88 0.62 17.49
C ASN A 157 1.60 1.29 18.67
N LEU A 158 2.07 2.53 18.50
CA LEU A 158 2.69 3.34 19.56
C LEU A 158 1.66 3.91 20.56
N GLY A 159 0.35 3.74 20.31
CA GLY A 159 -0.71 4.23 21.18
C GLY A 159 -1.00 5.73 21.07
N HIS A 160 -0.39 6.44 20.12
CA HIS A 160 -0.65 7.87 19.88
C HIS A 160 -2.01 8.12 19.22
N ILE A 161 -2.52 7.17 18.45
CA ILE A 161 -3.80 7.28 17.73
C ILE A 161 -4.67 6.06 18.06
N LYS A 162 -5.96 6.28 18.28
CA LYS A 162 -6.96 5.22 18.47
C LYS A 162 -7.51 4.73 17.13
N ALA A 163 -8.06 3.51 17.11
CA ALA A 163 -8.79 3.01 15.95
C ALA A 163 -9.92 3.98 15.55
N ASP A 164 -10.17 4.12 14.25
CA ASP A 164 -11.26 4.94 13.75
C ASP A 164 -12.60 4.28 14.10
N ASP A 165 -13.55 5.09 14.59
CA ASP A 165 -14.91 4.64 14.82
C ASP A 165 -15.63 4.39 13.47
N ARG A 166 -16.04 3.15 13.26
CA ARG A 166 -16.76 2.72 12.05
C ARG A 166 -18.15 3.32 11.96
N ASP A 167 -18.76 3.69 13.08
CA ASP A 167 -20.14 4.17 13.17
C ASP A 167 -20.25 5.69 13.30
N TYR A 168 -19.12 6.38 13.36
CA TYR A 168 -19.09 7.83 13.20
C TYR A 168 -19.77 8.27 11.89
N TYR A 169 -20.87 9.00 12.00
CA TYR A 169 -21.70 9.41 10.87
C TYR A 169 -20.92 10.16 9.78
N GLY A 170 -19.91 10.96 10.16
CA GLY A 170 -19.05 11.66 9.19
C GLY A 170 -18.18 10.75 8.31
N ASN A 171 -18.12 9.45 8.61
CA ASN A 171 -17.45 8.44 7.78
C ASN A 171 -18.37 7.76 6.77
N LYS A 172 -19.69 7.86 6.95
CA LYS A 172 -20.68 7.24 6.07
C LYS A 172 -20.94 8.15 4.87
N ARG A 173 -21.20 7.55 3.71
CA ARG A 173 -21.65 8.25 2.51
C ARG A 173 -23.10 7.84 2.25
N LEU A 174 -23.99 8.81 2.11
CA LEU A 174 -25.37 8.58 1.71
C LEU A 174 -25.42 8.49 0.19
N GLU A 175 -25.76 7.32 -0.32
CA GLU A 175 -26.06 7.12 -1.74
C GLU A 175 -27.52 7.52 -1.95
N LEU A 176 -27.77 8.44 -2.89
CA LEU A 176 -29.11 8.92 -3.24
C LEU A 176 -29.63 8.12 -4.44
N ALA A 177 -30.94 8.12 -4.69
CA ALA A 177 -31.55 7.32 -5.76
C ALA A 177 -30.94 7.55 -7.17
N GLY A 178 -30.30 8.70 -7.41
CA GLY A 178 -29.62 9.03 -8.67
C GLY A 178 -28.21 8.46 -8.82
N SER A 179 -27.55 7.95 -7.77
CA SER A 179 -26.18 7.39 -7.88
C SER A 179 -26.14 5.88 -8.17
N VAL A 180 -27.31 5.22 -8.22
CA VAL A 180 -27.46 3.77 -8.44
C VAL A 180 -27.96 3.43 -9.85
N LEU A 181 -28.42 4.44 -10.61
CA LEU A 181 -28.86 4.34 -12.00
C LEU A 181 -27.67 4.44 -12.97
#